data_AF-A0A914EKS1-F1
#
_entry.id   AF-A0A914EKS1-F1
#
_cell.length_a   1.000
_cell.length_b   1.000
_cell.length_c   1.000
_cell.angle_alpha   90.00
_cell.angle_beta   90.00
_cell.angle_gamma   90.00
#
_symmetry.space_group_name_H-M   'P 1'
#
loop_
_entity.id
_entity.type
_entity.pdbx_description
1 polymer ?
#
loop_
_entity_poly.entity_id
_entity_poly.type
_entity_poly.pdbx_seq_one_letter_code
_entity_poly.pdbx_strand_id
1 'polypeptide(L)'
;MYSSGQNASDPECFQSCNNEWRREFEENFKVNCTDFYDFPFHPKILQYAEYLKYCEIAEKQTKCFLEKCEDQSADRVFSPSNFLCHFKRTQFLSARPCLEDTEPITFLKCDEFCHKKAVEEVFINGELDKYENELSLLCSFQECYRECHRPIIEEVCSSTLADASIDLIQAYVQWHATDIYDWHILSENIDKLPASCARLTGYKPEEDPVLDIMNSIT
;
A
#
# COMPACT_ATOMS: atom_id res chain seq x y z
N MET A 1 -9.32 3.67 -7.49
CA MET A 1 -10.64 3.09 -7.86
C MET A 1 -11.15 3.76 -9.13
N TYR A 2 -11.20 3.01 -10.23
CA TYR A 2 -11.90 3.40 -11.45
C TYR A 2 -13.13 2.50 -11.62
N SER A 3 -14.24 3.08 -12.07
CA SER A 3 -15.50 2.39 -12.35
C SER A 3 -15.87 2.60 -13.82
N SER A 4 -16.11 1.52 -14.54
CA SER A 4 -16.50 1.56 -15.94
C SER A 4 -17.95 2.02 -16.11
N GLY A 5 -18.15 3.15 -16.80
CA GLY A 5 -19.24 3.48 -17.75
C GLY A 5 -20.73 3.43 -17.35
N GLN A 6 -21.15 2.65 -16.34
CA GLN A 6 -22.54 2.55 -15.87
C GLN A 6 -22.71 2.81 -14.38
N ASN A 7 -21.62 2.76 -13.60
CA ASN A 7 -21.60 3.13 -12.18
C ASN A 7 -20.57 4.24 -11.99
N ALA A 8 -20.90 5.48 -12.33
CA ALA A 8 -20.07 6.60 -11.91
C ALA A 8 -20.10 6.62 -10.37
N SER A 9 -19.07 6.04 -9.75
CA SER A 9 -18.86 5.96 -8.32
C SER A 9 -19.13 7.32 -7.69
N ASP A 10 -20.16 7.42 -6.84
CA ASP A 10 -20.57 8.65 -6.17
C ASP A 10 -19.45 9.13 -5.23
N PRO A 11 -18.67 10.17 -5.60
CA PRO A 11 -17.53 10.60 -4.80
C PRO A 11 -17.95 11.06 -3.40
N GLU A 12 -19.17 11.56 -3.25
CA GLU A 12 -19.71 11.98 -1.95
C GLU A 12 -20.00 10.76 -1.06
N CYS A 13 -20.45 9.64 -1.63
CA CYS A 13 -20.64 8.39 -0.90
C CYS A 13 -19.32 7.87 -0.33
N PHE A 14 -18.28 7.74 -1.17
CA PHE A 14 -16.96 7.27 -0.71
C PHE A 14 -16.38 8.19 0.36
N GLN A 15 -16.51 9.50 0.17
CA GLN A 15 -16.06 10.48 1.16
C GLN A 15 -16.81 10.33 2.49
N SER A 16 -18.12 10.07 2.47
CA SER A 16 -18.92 9.82 3.66
C SER A 16 -18.46 8.58 4.42
N CYS A 17 -18.27 7.45 3.72
CA CYS A 17 -17.72 6.22 4.31
C CYS A 17 -16.32 6.43 4.90
N ASN A 18 -15.45 7.18 4.20
CA ASN A 18 -14.11 7.53 4.69
C ASN A 18 -14.14 8.44 5.92
N ASN A 19 -15.10 9.38 5.99
CA ASN A 19 -15.26 10.25 7.15
C ASN A 19 -15.76 9.47 8.38
N GLU A 20 -16.68 8.52 8.19
CA GLU A 20 -17.16 7.63 9.25
C GLU A 20 -16.02 6.76 9.79
N TRP A 21 -15.25 6.13 8.88
CA TRP A 21 -14.04 5.37 9.23
C TRP A 21 -13.03 6.22 9.99
N ARG A 22 -12.68 7.43 9.48
CA ARG A 22 -11.70 8.32 10.11
C ARG A 22 -12.10 8.65 11.54
N ARG A 23 -13.37 9.03 11.75
CA ARG A 23 -13.86 9.35 13.09
C ARG A 23 -13.74 8.16 14.03
N GLU A 24 -14.20 6.97 13.62
CA GLU A 24 -14.12 5.77 14.46
C GLU A 24 -12.65 5.38 14.72
N PHE A 25 -11.78 5.49 13.73
CA PHE A 25 -10.35 5.24 13.87
C PHE A 25 -9.72 6.17 14.92
N GLU A 26 -9.84 7.48 14.76
CA GLU A 26 -9.25 8.46 15.68
C GLU A 26 -9.79 8.32 17.11
N GLU A 27 -11.09 8.01 17.26
CA GLU A 27 -11.71 7.74 18.55
C GLU A 27 -11.14 6.50 19.25
N ASN A 28 -10.84 5.44 18.51
CA ASN A 28 -10.34 4.18 19.08
C ASN A 28 -8.83 4.20 19.32
N PHE A 29 -8.05 4.74 18.37
CA PHE A 29 -6.58 4.68 18.42
C PHE A 29 -5.95 5.89 19.12
N LYS A 30 -6.71 6.97 19.33
CA LYS A 30 -6.22 8.24 19.90
C LYS A 30 -5.04 8.83 19.13
N VAL A 31 -5.03 8.61 17.81
CA VAL A 31 -4.04 9.10 16.85
C VAL A 31 -4.81 9.74 15.71
N ASN A 32 -4.34 10.90 15.22
CA ASN A 32 -4.92 11.53 14.05
C ASN A 32 -4.62 10.68 12.81
N CYS A 33 -5.57 10.55 11.88
CA CYS A 33 -5.29 9.83 10.63
C CYS A 33 -4.13 10.44 9.82
N THR A 34 -3.78 11.72 10.00
CA THR A 34 -2.60 12.32 9.35
C THR A 34 -1.27 11.85 9.93
N ASP A 35 -1.27 11.39 11.19
CA ASP A 35 -0.08 10.92 11.89
C ASP A 35 0.07 9.40 11.78
N PHE A 36 -0.97 8.72 11.30
CA PHE A 36 -0.99 7.29 11.05
C PHE A 36 -0.41 6.99 9.67
N TYR A 37 0.47 5.99 9.60
CA TYR A 37 1.04 5.50 8.36
C TYR A 37 0.78 3.99 8.21
N ASP A 38 0.26 3.59 7.05
CA ASP A 38 0.01 2.18 6.79
C ASP A 38 1.29 1.38 6.49
N PHE A 39 2.36 2.06 6.05
CA PHE A 39 3.62 1.45 5.63
C PHE A 39 4.83 2.02 6.40
N PRO A 40 5.78 1.20 6.92
CA PRO A 40 5.83 -0.25 6.78
C PRO A 40 4.71 -0.95 7.53
N PHE A 41 4.34 -0.50 8.74
CA PHE A 41 3.12 -0.74 9.51
C PHE A 41 3.21 0.10 10.81
N HIS A 42 2.23 0.96 11.12
CA HIS A 42 2.28 1.77 12.34
C HIS A 42 2.36 0.91 13.61
N PRO A 43 3.10 1.29 14.66
CA PRO A 43 3.24 0.50 15.89
C PRO A 43 1.91 0.20 16.59
N LYS A 44 0.91 1.06 16.38
CA LYS A 44 -0.47 0.81 16.82
C LYS A 44 -1.05 -0.49 16.27
N ILE A 45 -0.88 -0.75 14.98
CA ILE A 45 -1.42 -1.98 14.39
C ILE A 45 -0.49 -3.18 14.61
N LEU A 46 0.73 -2.96 15.11
CA LEU A 46 1.62 -4.05 15.53
C LEU A 46 1.20 -4.66 16.86
N GLN A 47 0.40 -4.01 17.69
CA GLN A 47 -0.15 -4.64 18.90
C GLN A 47 -1.37 -5.50 18.56
N TYR A 48 -1.41 -6.76 19.00
CA TYR A 48 -2.47 -7.70 18.58
C TYR A 48 -3.91 -7.21 18.88
N ALA A 49 -4.15 -6.64 20.06
CA ALA A 49 -5.47 -6.13 20.42
C ALA A 49 -5.90 -4.95 19.54
N GLU A 50 -4.96 -4.04 19.26
CA GLU A 50 -5.17 -2.88 18.41
C GLU A 50 -5.32 -3.29 16.93
N TYR A 51 -4.58 -4.31 16.46
CA TYR A 51 -4.76 -4.93 15.14
C TYR A 51 -6.17 -5.50 14.94
N LEU A 52 -6.70 -6.23 15.92
CA LEU A 52 -8.07 -6.75 15.83
C LEU A 52 -9.07 -5.61 15.69
N LYS A 53 -8.87 -4.51 16.42
CA LYS A 53 -9.72 -3.33 16.32
C LYS A 53 -9.59 -2.62 14.97
N TYR A 54 -8.37 -2.52 14.44
CA TYR A 54 -8.12 -1.98 13.10
C TYR A 54 -8.90 -2.75 12.04
N CYS A 55 -8.85 -4.08 12.09
CA CYS A 55 -9.59 -4.92 11.16
C CYS A 55 -11.11 -4.83 11.31
N GLU A 56 -11.62 -4.71 12.53
CA GLU A 56 -13.06 -4.49 12.76
C GLU A 56 -13.54 -3.19 12.10
N ILE A 57 -12.77 -2.10 12.25
CA ILE A 57 -13.11 -0.79 11.69
C ILE A 57 -12.97 -0.80 10.16
N ALA A 58 -11.91 -1.43 9.63
CA ALA A 58 -11.71 -1.60 8.20
C ALA A 58 -12.82 -2.42 7.52
N GLU A 59 -13.31 -3.48 8.18
CA GLU A 59 -14.41 -4.28 7.66
C GLU A 59 -15.70 -3.45 7.54
N LYS A 60 -15.98 -2.56 8.51
CA LYS A 60 -17.12 -1.63 8.43
C LYS A 60 -17.00 -0.66 7.25
N GLN A 61 -15.80 -0.13 7.01
CA GLN A 61 -15.53 0.74 5.87
C GLN A 61 -15.76 0.00 4.54
N THR A 62 -15.23 -1.21 4.41
CA THR A 62 -15.40 -2.04 3.21
C THR A 62 -16.88 -2.36 2.97
N LYS A 63 -17.63 -2.71 4.03
CA LYS A 63 -19.09 -2.89 3.95
C LYS A 63 -19.81 -1.62 3.53
N CYS A 64 -19.38 -0.46 4.00
CA CYS A 64 -19.93 0.83 3.59
C CYS A 64 -19.78 1.04 2.09
N PHE A 65 -18.61 0.75 1.50
CA PHE A 65 -18.40 0.83 0.06
C PHE A 65 -19.27 -0.17 -0.73
N LEU A 66 -19.33 -1.42 -0.28
CA LEU A 66 -20.12 -2.47 -0.93
C LEU A 66 -21.63 -2.16 -0.93
N GLU A 67 -22.16 -1.77 0.24
CA GLU A 67 -23.60 -1.68 0.48
C GLU A 67 -24.17 -0.29 0.19
N LYS A 68 -23.43 0.78 0.52
CA LYS A 68 -23.91 2.16 0.35
C LYS A 68 -23.44 2.79 -0.96
N CYS A 69 -22.22 2.48 -1.41
CA CYS A 69 -21.65 3.04 -2.64
C CYS A 69 -21.71 2.09 -3.84
N GLU A 70 -22.34 0.92 -3.65
CA GLU A 70 -22.55 -0.11 -4.68
C GLU A 70 -21.25 -0.61 -5.35
N ASP A 71 -20.11 -0.46 -4.66
CA ASP A 71 -18.81 -0.87 -5.17
C ASP A 71 -18.53 -2.35 -4.89
N GLN A 72 -18.93 -3.20 -5.83
CA GLN A 72 -18.74 -4.66 -5.77
C GLN A 72 -17.27 -5.11 -5.83
N SER A 73 -16.32 -4.19 -6.00
CA SER A 73 -14.89 -4.51 -6.03
C SER A 73 -14.17 -4.22 -4.71
N ALA A 74 -14.83 -3.52 -3.77
CA ALA A 74 -14.18 -2.96 -2.58
C ALA A 74 -13.49 -4.01 -1.67
N ASP A 75 -13.96 -5.26 -1.66
CA ASP A 75 -13.37 -6.38 -0.88
C ASP A 75 -12.24 -7.13 -1.61
N ARG A 76 -12.00 -6.80 -2.89
CA ARG A 76 -11.04 -7.50 -3.77
C ARG A 76 -9.89 -6.63 -4.23
N VAL A 77 -10.06 -5.31 -4.18
CA VAL A 77 -8.99 -4.36 -4.53
C VAL A 77 -8.01 -4.19 -3.38
N PHE A 78 -6.80 -3.75 -3.73
CA PHE A 78 -5.80 -3.44 -2.72
C PHE A 78 -6.26 -2.24 -1.88
N SER A 79 -6.22 -2.43 -0.57
CA SER A 79 -6.10 -1.36 0.40
C SER A 79 -5.18 -1.88 1.50
N PRO A 80 -4.46 -1.01 2.24
CA PRO A 80 -3.60 -1.48 3.32
C PRO A 80 -4.35 -2.35 4.34
N SER A 81 -5.60 -1.98 4.62
CA SER A 81 -6.47 -2.73 5.52
C SER A 81 -6.93 -4.07 4.93
N ASN A 82 -7.32 -4.14 3.66
CA ASN A 82 -7.64 -5.41 3.00
C ASN A 82 -6.43 -6.34 2.97
N PHE A 83 -5.25 -5.80 2.68
CA PHE A 83 -4.01 -6.56 2.69
C PHE A 83 -3.77 -7.22 4.05
N LEU A 84 -3.85 -6.45 5.15
CA LEU A 84 -3.55 -6.97 6.49
C LEU A 84 -4.67 -7.79 7.11
N CYS A 85 -5.93 -7.45 6.84
CA CYS A 85 -7.08 -8.02 7.54
C CYS A 85 -7.70 -9.21 6.80
N HIS A 86 -7.56 -9.25 5.46
CA HIS A 86 -8.17 -10.26 4.61
C HIS A 86 -7.13 -11.09 3.84
N PHE A 87 -6.25 -10.46 3.07
CA PHE A 87 -5.39 -11.18 2.12
C PHE A 87 -4.18 -11.85 2.77
N LYS A 88 -3.55 -11.19 3.74
CA LYS A 88 -2.30 -11.62 4.39
C LYS A 88 -2.42 -11.72 5.91
N ARG A 89 -3.63 -11.90 6.45
CA ARG A 89 -3.89 -11.97 7.88
C ARG A 89 -2.97 -12.93 8.62
N THR A 90 -2.84 -14.17 8.14
CA THR A 90 -1.99 -15.18 8.79
C THR A 90 -0.52 -14.77 8.74
N GLN A 91 -0.04 -14.31 7.59
CA GLN A 91 1.34 -13.86 7.40
C GLN A 91 1.66 -12.65 8.29
N PHE A 92 0.75 -11.68 8.38
CA PHE A 92 0.87 -10.54 9.27
C PHE A 92 0.98 -11.00 10.73
N LEU A 93 0.07 -11.85 11.20
CA LEU A 93 0.11 -12.35 12.58
C LEU A 93 1.39 -13.12 12.90
N SER A 94 1.95 -13.84 11.93
CA SER A 94 3.24 -14.53 12.06
C SER A 94 4.43 -13.57 12.10
N ALA A 95 4.45 -12.53 11.25
CA ALA A 95 5.52 -11.54 11.16
C ALA A 95 5.49 -10.49 12.28
N ARG A 96 4.29 -10.19 12.82
CA ARG A 96 4.01 -9.10 13.77
C ARG A 96 5.01 -9.02 14.93
N PRO A 97 5.40 -10.10 15.63
CA PRO A 97 6.33 -9.99 16.75
C PRO A 97 7.69 -9.40 16.34
N CYS A 98 8.22 -9.82 15.18
CA CYS A 98 9.47 -9.29 14.67
C CYS A 98 9.34 -7.82 14.25
N LEU A 99 8.24 -7.49 13.56
CA LEU A 99 7.95 -6.11 13.17
C LEU A 99 7.82 -5.19 14.40
N GLU A 100 7.17 -5.66 15.48
CA GLU A 100 7.03 -4.95 16.75
C GLU A 100 8.39 -4.70 17.42
N ASP A 101 9.30 -5.69 17.38
CA ASP A 101 10.65 -5.56 17.94
C ASP A 101 11.54 -4.61 17.11
N THR A 102 11.29 -4.47 15.80
CA THR A 102 12.12 -3.65 14.89
C THR A 102 11.61 -2.22 14.70
N GLU A 103 10.31 -1.97 14.88
CA GLU A 103 9.62 -0.70 14.55
C GLU A 103 10.33 0.58 15.03
N PRO A 104 10.85 0.69 16.28
CA PRO A 104 11.51 1.93 16.68
C PRO A 104 12.85 2.13 15.94
N ILE A 105 13.57 1.06 15.64
CA ILE A 105 14.89 1.14 14.99
C ILE A 105 14.70 1.47 13.50
N THR A 106 13.73 0.84 12.86
CA THR A 106 13.48 0.97 11.42
C THR A 106 12.90 2.34 11.10
N PHE A 107 11.97 2.83 11.93
CA PHE A 107 11.49 4.19 11.83
C PHE A 107 12.64 5.20 11.93
N LEU A 108 13.47 5.10 12.98
CA LEU A 108 14.57 6.04 13.18
C LEU A 108 15.66 5.98 12.09
N LYS A 109 16.00 4.79 11.58
CA LYS A 109 17.09 4.63 10.61
C LYS A 109 16.65 4.81 9.16
N CYS A 110 15.47 4.34 8.80
CA CYS A 110 15.06 4.24 7.41
C CYS A 110 14.18 5.39 6.96
N ASP A 111 13.37 5.97 7.86
CA ASP A 111 12.38 6.97 7.47
C ASP A 111 13.03 8.23 6.87
N GLU A 112 13.87 8.93 7.63
CA GLU A 112 14.52 10.17 7.17
C GLU A 112 15.40 9.92 5.94
N PHE A 113 16.17 8.82 5.98
CA PHE A 113 17.05 8.42 4.88
C PHE A 113 16.28 8.21 3.59
N CYS A 114 15.17 7.47 3.64
CA CYS A 114 14.39 7.14 2.46
C CYS A 114 13.51 8.28 1.98
N HIS A 115 13.01 9.13 2.86
CA HIS A 115 12.34 10.37 2.46
C HIS A 115 13.27 11.25 1.62
N LYS A 116 14.50 11.46 2.09
CA LYS A 116 15.50 12.26 1.35
C LYS A 116 15.81 11.64 -0.02
N LYS A 117 16.06 10.34 -0.06
CA LYS A 117 16.39 9.62 -1.30
C LYS A 117 15.24 9.65 -2.31
N ALA A 118 14.00 9.48 -1.85
CA ALA A 118 12.82 9.51 -2.71
C ALA A 118 12.61 10.89 -3.34
N VAL A 119 12.81 11.96 -2.57
CA VAL A 119 12.75 13.34 -3.08
C VAL A 119 13.81 13.58 -4.15
N GLU A 120 15.05 13.14 -3.92
CA GLU A 120 16.14 13.27 -4.90
C GLU A 120 15.83 12.53 -6.22
N GLU A 121 15.21 11.36 -6.17
CA GLU A 121 14.84 10.60 -7.37
C GLU A 121 13.76 11.29 -8.21
N VAL A 122 12.76 11.89 -7.56
CA VAL A 122 11.70 12.66 -8.26
C VAL A 122 12.30 13.85 -9.02
N PHE A 123 13.25 14.57 -8.41
CA PHE A 123 13.90 15.72 -9.08
C PHE A 123 14.74 15.34 -10.31
N ILE A 124 15.18 14.09 -10.42
CA ILE A 124 15.99 13.60 -11.55
C ILE A 124 15.11 13.18 -12.74
N ASN A 125 13.88 12.72 -12.50
CA ASN A 125 13.04 12.06 -13.50
C ASN A 125 12.12 13.00 -14.33
N GLY A 126 12.33 14.31 -14.28
CA GLY A 126 11.64 15.29 -15.12
C GLY A 126 10.29 15.79 -14.56
N GLU A 127 9.61 16.65 -15.31
CA GLU A 127 8.31 17.22 -14.91
C GLU A 127 7.17 16.20 -15.11
N LEU A 128 6.84 15.47 -14.05
CA LEU A 128 5.59 14.71 -13.97
C LEU A 128 4.42 15.63 -13.58
N ASP A 129 3.18 15.19 -13.87
CA ASP A 129 1.98 15.80 -13.28
C ASP A 129 2.00 15.63 -11.75
N LYS A 130 1.24 16.47 -11.03
CA LYS A 130 1.23 16.45 -9.55
C LYS A 130 0.96 15.06 -8.97
N TYR A 131 -0.04 14.35 -9.50
CA TYR A 131 -0.41 13.01 -9.03
C TYR A 131 0.72 12.00 -9.27
N GLU A 132 1.33 12.01 -10.45
CA GLU A 132 2.41 11.06 -10.76
C GLU A 132 3.71 11.37 -10.01
N ASN A 133 3.95 12.63 -9.65
CA ASN A 133 5.02 12.98 -8.71
C ASN A 133 4.79 12.38 -7.32
N GLU A 134 3.55 12.44 -6.80
CA GLU A 134 3.21 11.85 -5.51
C GLU A 134 3.36 10.33 -5.54
N LEU A 135 2.94 9.66 -6.62
CA LEU A 135 3.17 8.23 -6.81
C LEU A 135 4.66 7.89 -6.96
N SER A 136 5.42 8.69 -7.71
CA SER A 136 6.85 8.48 -7.87
C SER A 136 7.57 8.54 -6.52
N LEU A 137 7.23 9.54 -5.68
CA LEU A 137 7.77 9.69 -4.34
C LEU A 137 7.42 8.47 -3.47
N LEU A 138 6.15 8.05 -3.49
CA LEU A 138 5.63 6.93 -2.71
C LEU A 138 6.34 5.61 -3.05
N CYS A 139 6.45 5.28 -4.35
CA CYS A 139 7.10 4.05 -4.80
C CYS A 139 8.61 4.08 -4.51
N SER A 140 9.30 5.20 -4.77
CA SER A 140 10.72 5.35 -4.42
C SER A 140 10.98 5.20 -2.92
N PHE A 141 10.09 5.77 -2.08
CA PHE A 141 10.16 5.60 -0.64
C PHE A 141 9.96 4.13 -0.23
N GLN A 142 8.93 3.46 -0.77
CA GLN A 142 8.63 2.05 -0.47
C GLN A 142 9.78 1.12 -0.87
N GLU A 143 10.38 1.34 -2.04
CA GLU A 143 11.58 0.62 -2.50
C GLU A 143 12.73 0.80 -1.51
N CYS A 144 13.09 2.06 -1.21
CA CYS A 144 14.18 2.37 -0.31
C CYS A 144 13.96 1.80 1.09
N TYR A 145 12.76 2.00 1.64
CA TYR A 145 12.46 1.62 3.01
C TYR A 145 12.54 0.10 3.15
N ARG A 146 12.00 -0.66 2.19
CA ARG A 146 12.12 -2.13 2.18
C ARG A 146 13.58 -2.58 2.22
N GLU A 147 14.44 -2.01 1.37
CA GLU A 147 15.86 -2.38 1.34
C GLU A 147 16.61 -1.97 2.62
N CYS A 148 16.27 -0.82 3.20
CA CYS A 148 16.84 -0.37 4.48
C CYS A 148 16.37 -1.24 5.67
N HIS A 149 15.12 -1.70 5.63
CA HIS A 149 14.49 -2.46 6.71
C HIS A 149 15.04 -3.89 6.81
N ARG A 150 15.35 -4.53 5.67
CA ARG A 150 15.87 -5.91 5.59
C ARG A 150 17.01 -6.23 6.56
N PRO A 151 18.17 -5.53 6.54
CA PRO A 151 19.28 -5.87 7.43
C PRO A 151 18.94 -5.69 8.91
N ILE A 152 18.02 -4.78 9.25
CA ILE A 152 17.59 -4.57 10.64
C ILE A 152 16.75 -5.76 11.11
N ILE A 153 15.83 -6.24 10.28
CA ILE A 153 15.02 -7.43 10.57
C ILE A 153 15.92 -8.67 10.74
N GLU A 154 16.90 -8.87 9.85
CA GLU A 154 17.83 -10.00 9.90
C GLU A 154 18.72 -9.98 11.14
N GLU A 155 19.03 -8.80 11.68
CA GLU A 155 19.85 -8.63 12.88
C GLU A 155 19.04 -8.88 14.17
N VAL A 156 17.79 -8.43 14.22
CA VAL A 156 16.96 -8.44 15.43
C VAL A 156 16.21 -9.76 15.61
N CYS A 157 15.70 -10.33 14.52
CA CYS A 157 14.74 -11.43 14.56
C CYS A 157 15.41 -12.79 14.31
N SER A 158 14.74 -13.87 14.73
CA SER A 158 15.14 -15.21 14.29
C SER A 158 14.94 -15.36 12.79
N SER A 159 15.75 -16.20 12.12
CA SER A 159 15.67 -16.38 10.65
C SER A 159 14.24 -16.64 10.16
N THR A 160 13.45 -17.50 10.83
CA THR A 160 12.06 -17.77 10.42
C THR A 160 11.16 -16.55 10.53
N LEU A 161 11.31 -15.74 11.58
CA LEU A 161 10.51 -14.51 11.73
C LEU A 161 10.99 -13.40 10.80
N ALA A 162 12.31 -13.34 10.55
CA ALA A 162 12.91 -12.40 9.62
C ALA A 162 12.38 -12.64 8.20
N ASP A 163 12.43 -13.90 7.74
CA ASP A 163 11.92 -14.30 6.43
C ASP A 163 10.44 -13.95 6.28
N ALA A 164 9.61 -14.27 7.29
CA ALA A 164 8.19 -13.95 7.28
C ALA A 164 7.91 -12.43 7.21
N SER A 165 8.67 -11.62 7.96
CA SER A 165 8.53 -10.15 7.95
C SER A 165 8.98 -9.53 6.63
N ILE A 166 10.11 -9.99 6.10
CA ILE A 166 10.64 -9.54 4.81
C ILE A 166 9.66 -9.87 3.69
N ASP A 167 9.16 -11.11 3.66
CA ASP A 167 8.20 -11.56 2.65
C ASP A 167 6.90 -10.76 2.71
N LEU A 168 6.43 -10.43 3.92
CA LEU A 168 5.22 -9.62 4.10
C LEU A 168 5.42 -8.19 3.58
N ILE A 169 6.53 -7.54 3.92
CA ILE A 169 6.85 -6.17 3.45
C ILE A 169 7.02 -6.17 1.92
N GLN A 170 7.74 -7.16 1.38
CA GLN A 170 7.90 -7.33 -0.06
C GLN A 170 6.53 -7.48 -0.74
N ALA A 171 5.65 -8.33 -0.19
CA ALA A 171 4.31 -8.54 -0.73
C ALA A 171 3.46 -7.27 -0.67
N TYR A 172 3.55 -6.48 0.41
CA TYR A 172 2.83 -5.20 0.51
C TYR A 172 3.26 -4.24 -0.60
N VAL A 173 4.57 -4.03 -0.75
CA VAL A 173 5.12 -3.10 -1.75
C VAL A 173 4.75 -3.54 -3.16
N GLN A 174 4.87 -4.85 -3.45
CA GLN A 174 4.53 -5.37 -4.77
C GLN A 174 3.04 -5.25 -5.08
N TRP A 175 2.15 -5.62 -4.15
CA TRP A 175 0.70 -5.54 -4.38
C TRP A 175 0.23 -4.11 -4.55
N HIS A 176 0.77 -3.19 -3.77
CA HIS A 176 0.48 -1.77 -3.92
C HIS A 176 0.94 -1.22 -5.28
N ALA A 177 2.15 -1.57 -5.72
CA ALA A 177 2.65 -1.20 -7.03
C ALA A 177 1.83 -1.80 -8.17
N THR A 178 1.39 -3.07 -8.04
CA THR A 178 0.51 -3.73 -9.02
C THR A 178 -0.86 -3.05 -9.09
N ASP A 179 -1.47 -2.67 -7.96
CA ASP A 179 -2.74 -1.94 -7.95
C ASP A 179 -2.63 -0.58 -8.67
N ILE A 180 -1.53 0.15 -8.43
CA ILE A 180 -1.21 1.39 -9.15
C ILE A 180 -1.05 1.11 -10.66
N TYR A 181 -0.30 0.07 -11.03
CA TYR A 181 -0.09 -0.32 -12.42
C TYR A 181 -1.41 -0.67 -13.13
N ASP A 182 -2.24 -1.51 -12.52
CA ASP A 182 -3.54 -1.91 -13.06
C ASP A 182 -4.45 -0.70 -13.23
N TRP A 183 -4.44 0.25 -12.29
CA TRP A 183 -5.19 1.49 -12.41
C TRP A 183 -4.73 2.35 -13.61
N HIS A 184 -3.42 2.40 -13.89
CA HIS A 184 -2.89 3.13 -15.05
C HIS A 184 -3.28 2.45 -16.37
N ILE A 185 -3.30 1.11 -16.43
CA ILE A 185 -3.82 0.38 -17.60
C ILE A 185 -5.30 0.70 -17.80
N LEU A 186 -6.11 0.52 -16.75
CA LEU A 186 -7.56 0.64 -16.84
C LEU A 186 -8.03 2.07 -17.11
N SER A 187 -7.21 3.07 -16.77
CA SER A 187 -7.48 4.49 -17.05
C SER A 187 -6.87 4.99 -18.37
N GLU A 188 -6.26 4.10 -19.16
CA GLU A 188 -5.57 4.43 -20.42
C GLU A 188 -4.43 5.45 -20.24
N ASN A 189 -3.78 5.46 -19.07
CA ASN A 189 -2.68 6.37 -18.72
C ASN A 189 -1.36 5.64 -18.47
N ILE A 190 -1.15 4.45 -19.04
CA ILE A 190 0.04 3.63 -18.77
C ILE A 190 1.36 4.37 -19.07
N ASP A 191 1.37 5.25 -20.07
CA ASP A 191 2.55 6.07 -20.42
C ASP A 191 2.94 7.08 -19.34
N LYS A 192 2.04 7.36 -18.39
CA LYS A 192 2.28 8.27 -17.25
C LYS A 192 2.76 7.56 -15.98
N LEU A 193 2.74 6.22 -15.96
CA LEU A 193 3.14 5.45 -14.79
C LEU A 193 4.59 5.77 -14.40
N PRO A 194 4.86 6.21 -13.15
CA PRO A 194 6.22 6.45 -12.71
C PRO A 194 7.10 5.20 -12.80
N ALA A 195 8.32 5.38 -13.32
CA ALA A 195 9.29 4.29 -13.44
C ALA A 195 9.59 3.63 -12.09
N SER A 196 9.58 4.38 -10.98
CA SER A 196 9.75 3.83 -9.63
C SER A 196 8.64 2.85 -9.25
N CYS A 197 7.39 3.12 -9.61
CA CYS A 197 6.28 2.19 -9.39
C CYS A 197 6.38 0.98 -10.33
N ALA A 198 6.69 1.20 -11.61
CA ALA A 198 6.82 0.11 -12.59
C ALA A 198 7.83 -0.96 -12.14
N ARG A 199 9.00 -0.55 -11.63
CA ARG A 199 10.04 -1.48 -11.11
C ARG A 199 9.55 -2.38 -9.98
N LEU A 200 8.63 -1.88 -9.15
CA LEU A 200 8.16 -2.57 -7.95
C LEU A 200 7.09 -3.64 -8.21
N THR A 201 6.42 -3.57 -9.35
CA THR A 201 5.41 -4.56 -9.75
C THR A 201 6.02 -5.96 -9.93
N GLY A 202 7.32 -6.03 -10.25
CA GLY A 202 7.98 -7.26 -10.67
C GLY A 202 7.62 -7.68 -12.10
N TYR A 203 6.81 -6.91 -12.83
CA TYR A 203 6.54 -7.14 -14.24
C TYR A 203 7.81 -6.94 -15.07
N LYS A 204 8.12 -7.93 -15.90
CA LYS A 204 9.10 -7.83 -16.96
C LYS A 204 8.33 -7.70 -18.28
N PRO A 205 8.47 -6.59 -19.02
CA PRO A 205 7.77 -6.38 -20.29
C PRO A 205 7.96 -7.50 -21.31
N GLU A 206 9.07 -8.24 -21.21
CA GLU A 206 9.43 -9.36 -22.12
C GLU A 206 8.59 -10.64 -21.88
N GLU A 207 7.74 -10.70 -20.85
CA GLU A 207 7.02 -11.92 -20.44
C GLU A 207 5.47 -11.80 -20.50
N ASP A 208 4.90 -10.72 -21.05
CA ASP A 208 3.44 -10.48 -21.03
C ASP A 208 2.75 -10.65 -22.41
N PRO A 209 1.96 -11.72 -22.61
CA PRO A 209 1.19 -11.95 -23.85
C PRO A 209 0.09 -10.89 -24.09
N VAL A 210 -0.37 -10.18 -23.06
CA VAL A 210 -1.48 -9.21 -23.17
C VAL A 210 -0.99 -7.92 -23.83
N LEU A 211 0.22 -7.47 -23.50
CA LEU A 211 0.86 -6.34 -24.17
C LEU A 211 1.18 -6.65 -25.64
N ASP A 212 1.57 -7.90 -25.94
CA ASP A 212 1.74 -8.35 -27.33
C ASP A 212 0.42 -8.32 -28.11
N ILE A 213 -0.70 -8.70 -27.48
CA ILE A 213 -2.03 -8.62 -28.11
C ILE A 213 -2.45 -7.17 -28.33
N MET A 214 -2.24 -6.27 -27.36
CA MET A 214 -2.58 -4.85 -27.52
C MET A 214 -1.73 -4.17 -28.61
N ASN A 215 -0.45 -4.51 -28.73
CA ASN A 215 0.44 -3.97 -29.75
C ASN A 215 0.23 -4.57 -31.14
N SER A 216 -0.41 -5.73 -31.26
CA SER A 216 -0.70 -6.39 -32.55
C SER A 216 -2.10 -6.09 -33.11
N ILE A 217 -2.89 -5.26 -32.42
CA ILE A 217 -4.20 -4.75 -32.88
C ILE A 217 -4.08 -3.33 -33.50
N THR A 218 -2.90 -2.73 -33.50
CA THR A 218 -2.54 -1.52 -34.28
C THR A 218 -1.83 -1.86 -35.58
#